data_AF-A0A8J4EAX3-F1
#
_entry.id   AF-A0A8J4EAX3-F1
#
_cell.length_a   1.000
_cell.length_b   1.000
_cell.length_c   1.000
_cell.angle_alpha   90.00
_cell.angle_beta   90.00
_cell.angle_gamma   90.00
#
_symmetry.space_group_name_H-M   'P 1'
#
loop_
_entity.id
_entity.type
_entity.pdbx_description
1 polymer ?
#
loop_
_entity_poly.entity_id
_entity_poly.type
_entity_poly.pdbx_seq_one_letter_code
_entity_poly.pdbx_strand_id
1 'polypeptide(L)' 'MTDNTRQTSDEAATAASDVLRDPNATQEEKTAAGSALSQTPSKSDDDE' A
#
# COMPACT_ATOMS: atom_id res chain seq x y z
N MET A 1 -3.04 23.66 8.54
CA MET A 1 -2.65 22.98 7.29
C MET A 1 -1.66 21.91 7.70
N THR A 2 -2.12 20.68 7.88
CA THR A 2 -1.25 19.59 8.30
C THR A 2 -0.78 18.88 7.04
N ASP A 3 0.34 19.35 6.50
CA ASP A 3 1.12 18.64 5.49
C ASP A 3 1.82 17.45 6.16
N ASN A 4 1.04 16.49 6.65
CA ASN A 4 1.57 15.22 7.13
C ASN A 4 1.94 14.40 5.90
N THR A 5 3.22 14.41 5.59
CA THR A 5 4.03 13.45 4.81
C THR A 5 3.34 12.12 4.49
N ARG A 6 2.40 12.13 3.54
CA ARG A 6 1.76 10.93 2.96
C ARG A 6 2.74 10.07 2.15
N GLN A 7 3.95 10.58 1.93
CA GLN A 7 5.06 9.87 1.26
C GLN A 7 5.22 8.44 1.76
N THR A 8 5.18 8.22 3.09
CA THR A 8 5.39 6.89 3.65
C THR A 8 4.27 5.91 3.29
N SER A 9 3.03 6.38 3.17
CA SER A 9 1.89 5.56 2.76
C SER A 9 1.84 5.35 1.24
N ASP A 10 2.19 6.37 0.46
CA ASP A 10 2.28 6.29 -1.01
C ASP A 10 3.42 5.35 -1.46
N GLU A 11 4.60 5.42 -0.84
CA GLU A 11 5.73 4.53 -1.14
C GLU A 11 5.40 3.08 -0.79
N ALA A 12 4.79 2.83 0.37
CA ALA A 12 4.36 1.50 0.78
C ALA A 12 3.28 0.93 -0.15
N ALA A 13 2.32 1.75 -0.58
CA ALA A 13 1.27 1.34 -1.52
C ALA A 13 1.85 1.06 -2.91
N THR A 14 2.81 1.86 -3.35
CA THR A 14 3.51 1.70 -4.64
C THR A 14 4.32 0.41 -4.64
N ALA A 15 5.15 0.18 -3.62
CA ALA A 15 5.94 -1.05 -3.51
C ALA A 15 5.06 -2.30 -3.43
N ALA A 16 3.96 -2.27 -2.67
CA ALA A 16 2.99 -3.35 -2.62
C ALA A 16 2.33 -3.60 -3.99
N SER A 17 2.00 -2.54 -4.71
CA SER A 17 1.41 -2.63 -6.05
C SER A 17 2.39 -3.22 -7.07
N ASP A 18 3.68 -2.89 -6.97
CA ASP A 18 4.72 -3.43 -7.83
C ASP A 18 4.92 -4.93 -7.60
N VAL A 19 4.94 -5.37 -6.33
CA VAL A 19 5.02 -6.80 -5.98
C VAL A 19 3.81 -7.59 -6.51
N LEU A 20 2.60 -7.02 -6.45
CA LEU A 20 1.40 -7.67 -7.01
C LEU A 20 1.45 -7.79 -8.54
N ARG A 21 2.10 -6.83 -9.21
CA ARG A 21 2.26 -6.77 -10.67
C ARG A 21 3.44 -7.59 -11.19
N ASP A 22 4.40 -7.92 -10.35
CA ASP A 22 5.56 -8.73 -10.75
C ASP A 22 5.12 -10.19 -11.04
N PRO A 23 5.37 -10.70 -12.25
CA PRO A 23 5.11 -12.10 -12.58
C PRO A 23 6.04 -13.08 -11.84
N ASN A 24 7.18 -12.61 -11.32
CA ASN A 24 8.14 -13.42 -10.56
C ASN A 24 7.85 -13.44 -9.05
N ALA A 25 6.96 -12.58 -8.55
CA ALA A 25 6.59 -12.56 -7.15
C ALA A 25 5.82 -13.83 -6.76
N THR A 26 6.20 -14.38 -5.61
CA THR A 26 5.62 -15.59 -5.02
C THR A 26 4.24 -15.32 -4.42
N GLN A 27 3.49 -16.39 -4.16
CA GLN A 27 2.16 -16.30 -3.56
C GLN A 27 2.19 -15.63 -2.18
N GLU A 28 3.24 -15.89 -1.40
CA GLU A 28 3.45 -15.29 -0.07
C GLU A 28 3.72 -13.79 -0.18
N GLU A 29 4.59 -13.37 -1.11
CA GLU A 29 4.89 -11.95 -1.36
C GLU A 29 3.64 -11.18 -1.79
N LYS A 30 2.82 -11.76 -2.68
CA LYS A 30 1.56 -11.14 -3.11
C LYS A 30 0.55 -11.01 -1.96
N THR A 31 0.52 -11.99 -1.06
CA THR A 31 -0.35 -11.96 0.12
C THR A 31 0.10 -10.89 1.12
N ALA A 32 1.41 -10.79 1.35
CA ALA A 32 2.00 -9.76 2.21
C ALA A 32 1.79 -8.37 1.62
N ALA A 33 2.00 -8.19 0.31
CA ALA A 33 1.76 -6.94 -0.40
C ALA A 33 0.28 -6.53 -0.38
N GLY A 34 -0.65 -7.46 -0.59
CA GLY A 34 -2.09 -7.18 -0.47
C GLY A 34 -2.48 -6.74 0.95
N SER A 35 -1.88 -7.36 1.97
CA SER A 35 -2.09 -6.99 3.38
C SER A 35 -1.48 -5.63 3.71
N ALA A 36 -0.32 -5.31 3.13
CA ALA A 36 0.31 -4.00 3.26
C ALA A 36 -0.52 -2.92 2.56
N LEU A 37 -1.02 -3.16 1.35
CA LEU A 37 -1.87 -2.23 0.60
C LEU A 37 -3.20 -1.96 1.33
N SER A 38 -3.76 -2.98 1.99
CA SER A 38 -4.97 -2.82 2.81
C SER A 38 -4.71 -2.01 4.09
N GLN A 39 -3.48 -2.03 4.60
CA GLN A 39 -3.05 -1.28 5.78
C GLN A 39 -2.50 0.10 5.46
N THR A 40 -2.04 0.33 4.22
CA THR A 40 -1.78 1.70 3.78
C THR A 40 -3.10 2.43 3.82
N PRO A 41 -3.20 3.56 4.53
CA PRO A 41 -4.43 4.33 4.62
C PRO A 41 -4.77 4.86 3.22
N SER A 42 -5.48 4.05 2.43
CA SER A 42 -6.32 4.55 1.38
C SER A 42 -7.32 5.47 2.06
N LYS A 43 -7.55 6.63 1.47
CA LYS A 43 -8.25 7.77 2.03
C LYS A 43 -9.75 7.51 2.23
N SER A 44 -10.12 6.46 2.96
CA SER A 44 -11.50 5.95 3.09
C SER A 44 -12.07 6.06 4.50
N ASP A 45 -11.30 6.52 5.49
CA ASP A 45 -11.76 6.79 6.86
C ASP A 45 -11.50 8.25 7.27
N ASP A 46 -11.95 9.19 6.44
CA ASP A 46 -12.08 10.62 6.80
C ASP A 46 -13.34 11.16 6.10
N ASP A 47 -14.52 10.71 6.53
CA ASP A 47 -15.69 11.51 6.93
C ASP A 47 -16.89 10.57 7.17
N GLU A 48 -17.33 10.52 8.43
CA GLU A 48 -18.71 10.24 8.94
C GLU A 48 -19.60 9.16 8.29
#